data_AF-A0AAW1VTH2-F1
#
_entry.id   AF-A0AAW1VTH2-F1
#
_cell.length_a   1.000
_cell.length_b   1.000
_cell.length_c   1.000
_cell.angle_alpha   90.00
_cell.angle_beta   90.00
_cell.angle_gamma   90.00
#
_symmetry.space_group_name_H-M   'P 1'
#
loop_
_entity.id
_entity.type
_entity.pdbx_description
1 polymer ?
#
loop_
_entity_poly.entity_id
_entity_poly.type
_entity_poly.pdbx_seq_one_letter_code
_entity_poly.pdbx_strand_id
1 'polypeptide(L)'
;MEDAGVLLEYVFGYEGLEPEQMVLTKLREITLCYLVNLISIWNGPAPYQVFRNLKSLALRGCHKLKSVFPSSVAECLGQLELLWVEECSGLETVIESWETDINEVVIPQLKDIYLSSLLQLTGIYSDIRGIPIIHKVFCPSLEHLYVYGCPKLSNLAVFDLRRGNQVQANDDRHFAIIFERLFHRQFNPEKIPQFFSKKSSDDFFSSRAYGSDKEGVKFDDGIYSTVRQLVLHYNNRWVNCIQIEYDRNGFPHRSDKHGHPNGEKTTVMLDYPDEFITSVCGTYAAGPRSGIGSLTFQSNKNTYGPFGSKILKSRTFSIEKQGSKIVGFHGTVGTYSSVFGLRAIGAHFKACSEWP
;
A
#
# COMPACT_ATOMS: atom_id res chain seq x y z
N MET A 1 -20.09 28.26 -0.61
CA MET A 1 -21.07 27.25 -1.07
C MET A 1 -20.36 25.93 -0.87
N GLU A 2 -20.68 25.27 0.24
CA GLU A 2 -20.03 24.04 0.69
C GLU A 2 -20.29 22.94 -0.34
N ASP A 3 -19.22 22.32 -0.83
CA ASP A 3 -19.31 21.14 -1.68
C ASP A 3 -19.70 19.98 -0.76
N ALA A 4 -20.99 19.62 -0.77
CA ALA A 4 -21.54 18.50 -0.04
C ALA A 4 -21.04 17.20 -0.69
N GLY A 5 -19.77 16.88 -0.45
CA GLY A 5 -19.17 15.59 -0.80
C GLY A 5 -20.01 14.50 -0.14
N VAL A 6 -20.63 13.66 -0.97
CA VAL A 6 -21.58 12.62 -0.56
C VAL A 6 -20.98 11.79 0.59
N LEU A 7 -21.52 11.97 1.79
CA LEU A 7 -21.18 11.22 3.01
C LEU A 7 -21.82 9.83 2.93
N LEU A 8 -21.36 8.98 2.00
CA LEU A 8 -21.94 7.64 1.82
C LEU A 8 -21.49 6.72 2.96
N GLU A 9 -22.32 6.63 4.00
CA GLU A 9 -22.11 5.73 5.14
C GLU A 9 -22.55 4.29 4.84
N TYR A 10 -23.49 4.12 3.90
CA TYR A 10 -24.09 2.83 3.52
C TYR A 10 -24.30 2.75 2.01
N VAL A 11 -23.98 1.62 1.36
CA VAL A 11 -24.19 1.44 -0.09
C VAL A 11 -25.65 1.10 -0.40
N PHE A 12 -26.26 0.23 0.42
CA PHE A 12 -27.66 -0.14 0.32
C PHE A 12 -28.44 0.39 1.53
N GLY A 13 -29.39 1.29 1.29
CA GLY A 13 -30.25 1.86 2.34
C GLY A 13 -31.55 1.09 2.52
N TYR A 14 -32.01 0.95 3.77
CA TYR A 14 -33.38 0.55 4.08
C TYR A 14 -34.28 1.80 4.11
N GLU A 15 -34.92 2.13 2.98
CA GLU A 15 -35.90 3.24 2.87
C GLU A 15 -37.35 2.77 3.14
N GLY A 16 -37.54 1.71 3.92
CA GLY A 16 -38.88 1.16 4.20
C GLY A 16 -39.47 0.28 3.10
N LEU A 17 -38.69 -0.10 2.09
CA LEU A 17 -39.02 -1.20 1.18
C LEU A 17 -38.73 -2.53 1.87
N GLU A 18 -39.67 -3.47 1.81
CA GLU A 18 -39.45 -4.80 2.40
C GLU A 18 -38.22 -5.47 1.74
N PRO A 19 -37.37 -6.18 2.51
CA PRO A 19 -36.15 -6.83 1.99
C PRO A 19 -36.40 -7.76 0.80
N GLU A 20 -37.64 -8.26 0.67
CA GLU A 20 -38.11 -9.14 -0.40
C GLU A 20 -38.22 -8.45 -1.77
N GLN A 21 -38.30 -7.12 -1.82
CA GLN A 21 -38.49 -6.36 -3.06
C GLN A 21 -37.17 -5.90 -3.72
N MET A 22 -36.07 -5.84 -2.96
CA MET A 22 -34.75 -5.47 -3.48
C MET A 22 -34.02 -6.71 -4.04
N VAL A 23 -34.33 -7.07 -5.29
CA VAL A 23 -33.70 -8.21 -5.97
C VAL A 23 -32.76 -7.73 -7.10
N LEU A 24 -31.46 -7.67 -6.82
CA LEU A 24 -30.44 -7.40 -7.83
C LEU A 24 -29.98 -8.69 -8.52
N THR A 25 -30.89 -9.35 -9.24
CA THR A 25 -30.65 -10.68 -9.86
C THR A 25 -29.45 -10.73 -10.83
N LYS A 26 -29.01 -9.58 -11.35
CA LYS A 26 -27.90 -9.47 -12.29
C LYS A 26 -26.57 -9.02 -11.65
N LEU A 27 -26.57 -8.64 -10.38
CA LEU A 27 -25.36 -8.14 -9.72
C LEU A 27 -24.39 -9.31 -9.49
N ARG A 28 -23.22 -9.23 -10.12
CA ARG A 28 -22.16 -10.24 -10.03
C ARG A 28 -20.87 -9.72 -9.43
N GLU A 29 -20.65 -8.41 -9.48
CA GLU A 29 -19.40 -7.78 -9.06
C GLU A 29 -19.74 -6.51 -8.29
N ILE A 30 -19.14 -6.35 -7.10
CA ILE A 30 -19.19 -5.12 -6.31
C ILE A 30 -17.75 -4.68 -6.07
N THR A 31 -17.42 -3.45 -6.47
CA THR A 31 -16.12 -2.84 -6.22
C THR A 31 -16.35 -1.49 -5.54
N LEU A 32 -15.88 -1.34 -4.30
CA LEU A 32 -15.99 -0.11 -3.51
C LEU A 32 -14.59 0.42 -3.20
N CYS A 33 -14.28 1.62 -3.66
CA CYS A 33 -12.95 2.23 -3.53
C CYS A 33 -13.04 3.59 -2.84
N TYR A 34 -12.18 3.81 -1.86
CA TYR A 34 -11.95 5.08 -1.16
C TYR A 34 -13.21 5.71 -0.56
N LEU A 35 -14.17 4.87 -0.14
CA LEU A 35 -15.35 5.32 0.60
C LEU A 35 -14.97 5.51 2.07
N VAL A 36 -14.30 6.63 2.35
CA VAL A 36 -13.71 6.94 3.66
C VAL A 36 -14.73 7.02 4.81
N ASN A 37 -16.00 7.26 4.47
CA ASN A 37 -17.10 7.31 5.43
C ASN A 37 -17.94 6.03 5.50
N LEU A 38 -17.66 5.01 4.68
CA LEU A 38 -18.44 3.78 4.64
C LEU A 38 -18.33 3.03 5.97
N ILE A 39 -19.45 2.88 6.66
CA ILE A 39 -19.56 2.17 7.93
C ILE A 39 -19.91 0.70 7.70
N SER A 40 -20.82 0.45 6.74
CA SER A 40 -21.30 -0.87 6.34
C SER A 40 -21.76 -0.83 4.89
N ILE A 41 -21.73 -1.97 4.18
CA ILE A 41 -22.27 -2.03 2.81
C ILE A 41 -23.80 -1.88 2.82
N TRP A 42 -24.49 -2.18 3.92
CA TRP A 42 -25.96 -2.06 4.04
C TRP A 42 -26.37 -1.37 5.35
N ASN A 43 -27.51 -0.69 5.31
CA ASN A 43 -28.19 -0.08 6.44
C ASN A 43 -29.49 -0.86 6.73
N GLY A 44 -29.57 -1.63 7.83
CA GLY A 44 -30.75 -2.45 8.18
C GLY A 44 -30.58 -3.95 7.95
N PRO A 45 -31.67 -4.76 7.92
CA PRO A 45 -31.56 -6.20 7.67
C PRO A 45 -30.95 -6.44 6.29
N ALA A 46 -29.86 -7.19 6.24
CA ALA A 46 -29.09 -7.35 5.02
C ALA A 46 -29.92 -8.05 3.92
N PRO A 47 -30.01 -7.49 2.70
CA PRO A 47 -30.80 -8.08 1.63
C PRO A 47 -30.06 -9.29 1.04
N TYR A 48 -30.18 -10.43 1.70
CA TYR A 48 -29.46 -11.67 1.36
C TYR A 48 -29.66 -12.12 -0.09
N GLN A 49 -30.79 -11.78 -0.72
CA GLN A 49 -31.07 -12.06 -2.14
C GLN A 49 -30.13 -11.33 -3.11
N VAL A 50 -29.60 -10.16 -2.74
CA VAL A 50 -28.65 -9.39 -3.56
C VAL A 50 -27.33 -10.12 -3.71
N PHE A 51 -26.91 -10.85 -2.67
CA PHE A 51 -25.59 -11.48 -2.60
C PHE A 51 -25.54 -12.89 -3.22
N ARG A 52 -26.71 -13.47 -3.52
CA ARG A 52 -26.82 -14.85 -4.03
C ARG A 52 -26.10 -15.07 -5.37
N ASN A 53 -26.05 -14.06 -6.22
CA ASN A 53 -25.40 -14.11 -7.54
C ASN A 53 -24.05 -13.40 -7.59
N LEU A 54 -23.59 -12.87 -6.44
CA LEU A 54 -22.34 -12.14 -6.36
C LEU A 54 -21.17 -13.12 -6.53
N LYS A 55 -20.31 -12.84 -7.51
CA LYS A 55 -19.09 -13.60 -7.83
C LYS A 55 -17.84 -12.93 -7.31
N SER A 56 -17.81 -11.60 -7.28
CA SER A 56 -16.64 -10.84 -6.84
C SER A 56 -17.03 -9.68 -5.94
N LEU A 57 -16.36 -9.58 -4.79
CA LEU A 57 -16.40 -8.41 -3.93
C LEU A 57 -14.98 -7.86 -3.77
N ALA A 58 -14.80 -6.58 -4.08
CA ALA A 58 -13.56 -5.85 -3.91
C ALA A 58 -13.79 -4.58 -3.08
N LEU A 59 -13.03 -4.42 -2.01
CA LEU A 59 -13.03 -3.27 -1.12
C LEU A 59 -11.63 -2.69 -1.03
N ARG A 60 -11.48 -1.39 -1.27
CA ARG A 60 -10.21 -0.69 -1.16
C ARG A 60 -10.34 0.65 -0.44
N GLY A 61 -9.55 0.89 0.61
CA GLY A 61 -9.50 2.20 1.27
C GLY A 61 -10.79 2.62 1.99
N CYS A 62 -11.62 1.65 2.43
CA CYS A 62 -12.84 1.90 3.19
C CYS A 62 -12.52 1.92 4.70
N HIS A 63 -11.96 3.03 5.19
CA HIS A 63 -11.32 3.07 6.52
C HIS A 63 -12.26 3.00 7.73
N LYS A 64 -13.55 3.36 7.58
CA LYS A 64 -14.55 3.28 8.66
C LYS A 64 -15.31 1.94 8.70
N LEU A 65 -15.11 1.07 7.71
CA LEU A 65 -15.78 -0.22 7.61
C LEU A 65 -15.24 -1.16 8.68
N LYS A 66 -16.11 -1.69 9.55
CA LYS A 66 -15.73 -2.59 10.66
C LYS A 66 -15.83 -4.07 10.33
N SER A 67 -16.85 -4.45 9.57
CA SER A 67 -17.11 -5.82 9.07
C SER A 67 -17.51 -5.80 7.60
N VAL A 68 -17.21 -6.87 6.85
CA VAL A 68 -17.54 -6.97 5.42
C VAL A 68 -18.94 -7.57 5.23
N PHE A 69 -19.28 -8.59 6.00
CA PHE A 69 -20.56 -9.30 5.97
C PHE A 69 -21.08 -9.54 7.40
N PRO A 70 -22.40 -9.52 7.63
CA PRO A 70 -22.95 -10.23 8.77
C PRO A 70 -22.99 -11.74 8.46
N SER A 71 -23.03 -12.59 9.48
CA SER A 71 -23.11 -14.06 9.32
C SER A 71 -24.29 -14.49 8.42
N SER A 72 -25.44 -13.82 8.55
CA SER A 72 -26.65 -14.10 7.75
C SER A 72 -26.48 -13.92 6.24
N VAL A 73 -25.58 -13.03 5.79
CA VAL A 73 -25.26 -12.89 4.36
C VAL A 73 -24.24 -13.92 3.93
N ALA A 74 -23.31 -14.28 4.80
CA ALA A 74 -22.24 -15.22 4.48
C ALA A 74 -22.78 -16.58 4.01
N GLU A 75 -23.88 -17.03 4.59
CA GLU A 75 -24.59 -18.26 4.18
C GLU A 75 -25.17 -18.18 2.76
N CYS A 76 -25.42 -16.98 2.25
CA CYS A 76 -25.96 -16.74 0.92
C CYS A 76 -24.89 -16.49 -0.16
N LEU A 77 -23.60 -16.46 0.20
CA LEU A 77 -22.46 -16.26 -0.71
C LEU A 77 -22.11 -17.51 -1.53
N GLY A 78 -23.12 -18.28 -1.97
CA GLY A 78 -22.93 -19.56 -2.66
C GLY A 78 -22.25 -19.46 -4.03
N GLN A 79 -22.17 -18.27 -4.63
CA GLN A 79 -21.49 -18.02 -5.91
C GLN A 79 -20.25 -17.14 -5.79
N LEU A 80 -19.89 -16.71 -4.58
CA LEU A 80 -18.74 -15.82 -4.41
C LEU A 80 -17.46 -16.60 -4.70
N GLU A 81 -16.74 -16.15 -5.73
CA GLU A 81 -15.49 -16.76 -6.20
C GLU A 81 -14.27 -15.98 -5.71
N LEU A 82 -14.43 -14.66 -5.51
CA LEU A 82 -13.34 -13.78 -5.13
C LEU A 82 -13.73 -12.76 -4.06
N LEU A 83 -12.90 -12.66 -3.03
CA LEU A 83 -12.92 -11.61 -2.02
C LEU A 83 -11.59 -10.85 -2.00
N TRP A 84 -11.65 -9.54 -2.25
CA TRP A 84 -10.51 -8.63 -2.17
C TRP A 84 -10.77 -7.53 -1.16
N VAL A 85 -9.89 -7.40 -0.16
CA VAL A 85 -9.96 -6.33 0.84
C VAL A 85 -8.56 -5.75 1.04
N GLU A 86 -8.42 -4.47 0.72
CA GLU A 86 -7.15 -3.77 0.74
C GLU A 86 -7.28 -2.39 1.39
N GLU A 87 -6.31 -2.00 2.23
CA GLU A 87 -6.25 -0.66 2.83
C GLU A 87 -7.50 -0.29 3.69
N CYS A 88 -8.33 -1.26 4.09
CA CYS A 88 -9.48 -1.05 4.98
C CYS A 88 -9.03 -1.08 6.45
N SER A 89 -8.38 0.00 6.90
CA SER A 89 -7.69 0.05 8.19
C SER A 89 -8.61 -0.13 9.41
N GLY A 90 -9.90 0.20 9.32
CA GLY A 90 -10.87 0.02 10.42
C GLY A 90 -11.50 -1.36 10.50
N LEU A 91 -11.19 -2.26 9.56
CA LEU A 91 -11.80 -3.58 9.49
C LEU A 91 -11.27 -4.48 10.62
N GLU A 92 -12.17 -4.93 11.49
CA GLU A 92 -11.85 -5.75 12.66
C GLU A 92 -12.05 -7.25 12.38
N THR A 93 -13.07 -7.59 11.59
CA THR A 93 -13.40 -8.95 11.13
C THR A 93 -13.95 -8.94 9.71
N VAL A 94 -13.88 -10.05 8.99
CA VAL A 94 -14.55 -10.16 7.67
C VAL A 94 -16.05 -10.45 7.87
N ILE A 95 -16.38 -11.39 8.74
CA ILE A 95 -17.75 -11.83 9.02
C ILE A 95 -18.06 -11.58 10.51
N GLU A 96 -19.14 -10.86 10.77
CA GLU A 96 -19.60 -10.52 12.11
C GLU A 96 -20.92 -11.26 12.42
N SER A 97 -20.96 -11.99 13.53
CA SER A 97 -22.17 -12.69 13.96
C SER A 97 -22.91 -11.91 15.03
N TRP A 98 -24.22 -11.79 14.86
CA TRP A 98 -25.14 -11.28 15.88
C TRP A 98 -25.84 -12.41 16.66
N GLU A 99 -25.48 -13.65 16.35
CA GLU A 99 -26.07 -14.86 16.92
C GLU A 99 -24.98 -15.74 17.56
N THR A 100 -25.38 -16.51 18.57
CA THR A 100 -24.52 -17.49 19.25
C THR A 100 -24.45 -18.83 18.51
N ASP A 101 -24.80 -18.85 17.23
CA ASP A 101 -25.00 -20.10 16.53
C ASP A 101 -23.69 -20.89 16.36
N ILE A 102 -23.77 -22.20 16.53
CA ILE A 102 -22.64 -23.13 16.55
C ILE A 102 -22.29 -23.66 15.16
N ASN A 103 -23.14 -23.44 14.16
CA ASN A 103 -23.00 -23.98 12.81
C ASN A 103 -21.84 -23.36 12.01
N GLU A 104 -21.09 -24.19 11.30
CA GLU A 104 -20.00 -23.73 10.42
C GLU A 104 -20.55 -22.92 9.24
N VAL A 105 -19.88 -21.81 8.91
CA VAL A 105 -20.20 -21.01 7.72
C VAL A 105 -19.41 -21.56 6.55
N VAL A 106 -20.10 -22.06 5.53
CA VAL A 106 -19.47 -22.62 4.34
C VAL A 106 -19.63 -21.65 3.17
N ILE A 107 -18.51 -21.24 2.56
CA ILE A 107 -18.50 -20.43 1.33
C ILE A 107 -17.97 -21.31 0.19
N PRO A 108 -18.85 -22.01 -0.54
CA PRO A 108 -18.47 -23.18 -1.31
C PRO A 108 -17.65 -22.88 -2.56
N GLN A 109 -17.80 -21.70 -3.17
CA GLN A 109 -17.17 -21.35 -4.45
C GLN A 109 -15.98 -20.38 -4.30
N LEU A 110 -15.62 -19.99 -3.08
CA LEU A 110 -14.59 -18.97 -2.85
C LEU A 110 -13.21 -19.56 -3.13
N LYS A 111 -12.59 -19.08 -4.22
CA LYS A 111 -11.30 -19.54 -4.73
C LYS A 111 -10.16 -18.64 -4.33
N ASP A 112 -10.42 -17.34 -4.32
CA ASP A 112 -9.39 -16.33 -4.16
C ASP A 112 -9.73 -15.39 -2.99
N ILE A 113 -8.84 -15.33 -2.00
CA ILE A 113 -8.95 -14.40 -0.86
C ILE A 113 -7.70 -13.52 -0.81
N TYR A 114 -7.92 -12.21 -0.85
CA TYR A 114 -6.87 -11.19 -0.76
C TYR A 114 -7.15 -10.24 0.39
N LEU A 115 -6.23 -10.24 1.36
CA LEU A 115 -6.28 -9.40 2.55
C LEU A 115 -4.96 -8.64 2.67
N SER A 116 -4.97 -7.34 2.35
CA SER A 116 -3.77 -6.51 2.35
C SER A 116 -3.93 -5.26 3.20
N SER A 117 -2.94 -4.98 4.05
CA SER A 117 -2.84 -3.75 4.83
C SER A 117 -4.03 -3.50 5.74
N LEU A 118 -4.51 -4.55 6.43
CA LEU A 118 -5.66 -4.51 7.33
C LEU A 118 -5.16 -4.48 8.80
N LEU A 119 -4.95 -3.26 9.31
CA LEU A 119 -4.27 -3.03 10.59
C LEU A 119 -5.06 -3.50 11.82
N GLN A 120 -6.39 -3.50 11.74
CA GLN A 120 -7.28 -3.88 12.84
C GLN A 120 -7.82 -5.31 12.72
N LEU A 121 -7.54 -6.01 11.61
CA LEU A 121 -8.13 -7.32 11.36
C LEU A 121 -7.59 -8.36 12.35
N THR A 122 -8.49 -8.91 13.17
CA THR A 122 -8.16 -9.91 14.21
C THR A 122 -8.54 -11.32 13.80
N GLY A 123 -9.53 -11.47 12.92
CA GLY A 123 -10.00 -12.77 12.43
C GLY A 123 -10.92 -12.64 11.22
N ILE A 124 -11.35 -13.79 10.69
CA ILE A 124 -12.30 -13.86 9.57
C ILE A 124 -13.74 -13.92 10.06
N TYR A 125 -13.97 -14.51 11.23
CA TYR A 125 -15.28 -14.60 11.86
C TYR A 125 -15.19 -14.16 13.31
N SER A 126 -16.14 -13.35 13.77
CA SER A 126 -16.27 -12.95 15.17
C SER A 126 -17.67 -13.21 15.71
N ASP A 127 -17.76 -13.53 17.00
CA ASP A 127 -19.03 -13.66 17.71
C ASP A 127 -19.66 -12.30 18.08
N ILE A 128 -20.81 -12.34 18.76
CA ILE A 128 -21.55 -11.16 19.25
C ILE A 128 -20.73 -10.24 20.18
N ARG A 129 -19.62 -10.72 20.74
CA ARG A 129 -18.72 -9.96 21.62
C ARG A 129 -17.53 -9.39 20.85
N GLY A 130 -17.48 -9.57 19.53
CA GLY A 130 -16.34 -9.20 18.70
C GLY A 130 -15.13 -10.11 18.88
N ILE A 131 -15.31 -11.29 19.50
CA ILE A 131 -14.21 -12.23 19.74
C ILE A 131 -14.02 -13.10 18.49
N PRO A 132 -12.81 -13.17 17.92
CA PRO A 132 -12.53 -14.04 16.79
C PRO A 132 -12.78 -15.52 17.10
N ILE A 133 -13.56 -16.19 16.25
CA ILE A 133 -13.76 -17.65 16.30
C ILE A 133 -12.95 -18.30 15.18
N ILE A 134 -11.96 -19.09 15.58
CA ILE A 134 -11.10 -19.86 14.69
C ILE A 134 -11.88 -21.06 14.13
N HIS A 135 -11.60 -21.44 12.87
CA HIS A 135 -12.21 -22.57 12.17
C HIS A 135 -13.74 -22.55 12.00
N LYS A 136 -14.36 -21.36 12.11
CA LYS A 136 -15.80 -21.20 11.88
C LYS A 136 -16.17 -21.13 10.40
N VAL A 137 -15.22 -20.72 9.55
CA VAL A 137 -15.44 -20.46 8.13
C VAL A 137 -14.68 -21.50 7.32
N PHE A 138 -15.40 -22.23 6.48
CA PHE A 138 -14.86 -23.26 5.62
C PHE A 138 -15.05 -22.89 4.13
N CYS A 139 -13.94 -22.87 3.39
CA CYS A 139 -13.90 -22.52 1.97
C CYS A 139 -13.36 -23.72 1.16
N PRO A 140 -14.20 -24.69 0.77
CA PRO A 140 -13.75 -25.95 0.18
C PRO A 140 -13.08 -25.81 -1.19
N SER A 141 -13.32 -24.71 -1.91
CA SER A 141 -12.73 -24.45 -3.23
C SER A 141 -11.58 -23.45 -3.20
N LEU A 142 -11.02 -23.13 -2.03
CA LEU A 142 -9.94 -22.16 -1.93
C LEU A 142 -8.68 -22.64 -2.66
N GLU A 143 -8.19 -21.82 -3.58
CA GLU A 143 -7.00 -22.07 -4.41
C GLU A 143 -5.88 -21.10 -4.06
N HIS A 144 -6.20 -19.82 -3.80
CA HIS A 144 -5.22 -18.77 -3.53
C HIS A 144 -5.58 -17.95 -2.29
N LEU A 145 -4.60 -17.76 -1.42
CA LEU A 145 -4.71 -16.96 -0.20
C LEU A 145 -3.57 -15.95 -0.14
N TYR A 146 -3.88 -14.67 -0.20
CA TYR A 146 -2.91 -13.59 -0.05
C TYR A 146 -3.18 -12.81 1.23
N VAL A 147 -2.20 -12.78 2.13
CA VAL A 147 -2.25 -12.05 3.39
C VAL A 147 -0.96 -11.25 3.57
N TYR A 148 -1.06 -9.92 3.50
CA TYR A 148 0.08 -9.03 3.66
C TYR A 148 -0.29 -7.84 4.55
N GLY A 149 0.63 -7.38 5.42
CA GLY A 149 0.40 -6.18 6.23
C GLY A 149 -0.78 -6.25 7.21
N CYS A 150 -1.11 -7.44 7.73
CA CYS A 150 -2.20 -7.67 8.69
C CYS A 150 -1.64 -8.05 10.08
N PRO A 151 -1.12 -7.10 10.88
CA PRO A 151 -0.31 -7.39 12.07
C PRO A 151 -1.09 -8.02 13.23
N LYS A 152 -2.40 -7.79 13.32
CA LYS A 152 -3.26 -8.34 14.39
C LYS A 152 -3.81 -9.73 14.06
N LEU A 153 -3.74 -10.14 12.80
CA LEU A 153 -4.12 -11.47 12.36
C LEU A 153 -3.03 -12.45 12.78
N SER A 154 -3.12 -12.89 14.03
CA SER A 154 -2.01 -13.49 14.78
C SER A 154 -1.77 -14.96 14.44
N ASN A 155 -2.53 -15.54 13.51
CA ASN A 155 -2.27 -16.88 12.97
C ASN A 155 -2.97 -17.06 11.60
N LEU A 156 -2.29 -17.67 10.62
CA LEU A 156 -2.93 -18.09 9.36
C LEU A 156 -3.92 -19.25 9.56
N ALA A 157 -3.87 -19.94 10.72
CA ALA A 157 -4.84 -20.95 11.14
C ALA A 157 -6.28 -20.42 11.32
N VAL A 158 -6.52 -19.12 11.14
CA VAL A 158 -7.86 -18.53 11.13
C VAL A 158 -8.71 -19.05 9.96
N PHE A 159 -8.08 -19.42 8.84
CA PHE A 159 -8.76 -20.16 7.78
C PHE A 159 -8.66 -21.65 8.07
N ASP A 160 -9.79 -22.33 8.31
CA ASP A 160 -9.80 -23.80 8.37
C ASP A 160 -9.57 -24.36 6.96
N LEU A 161 -8.31 -24.41 6.56
CA LEU A 161 -7.85 -25.07 5.35
C LEU A 161 -7.84 -26.57 5.63
N ARG A 162 -9.02 -27.19 5.83
CA ARG A 162 -9.11 -28.63 6.11
C ARG A 162 -8.31 -29.39 5.04
N ARG A 163 -7.27 -30.08 5.54
CA ARG A 163 -6.22 -30.78 4.78
C ARG A 163 -6.77 -31.48 3.53
N GLY A 164 -6.49 -30.92 2.35
CA GLY A 164 -6.85 -31.56 1.08
C GLY A 164 -6.37 -30.78 -0.15
N ASN A 165 -6.54 -29.46 -0.15
CA ASN A 165 -6.14 -28.63 -1.29
C ASN A 165 -4.77 -27.97 -1.02
N GLN A 166 -3.89 -28.02 -2.03
CA GLN A 166 -2.65 -27.24 -2.03
C GLN A 166 -3.01 -25.77 -2.31
N VAL A 167 -3.28 -24.99 -1.26
CA VAL A 167 -3.55 -23.55 -1.38
C VAL A 167 -2.25 -22.83 -1.68
N GLN A 168 -2.22 -22.04 -2.74
CA GLN A 168 -1.12 -21.16 -3.07
C GLN A 168 -1.18 -19.91 -2.20
N ALA A 169 -0.19 -19.74 -1.34
CA ALA A 169 -0.13 -18.61 -0.41
C ALA A 169 0.80 -17.51 -0.94
N ASN A 170 0.33 -16.26 -0.87
CA ASN A 170 1.11 -15.04 -1.16
C ASN A 170 1.82 -15.06 -2.54
N ASP A 171 1.14 -15.52 -3.59
CA ASP A 171 1.64 -15.42 -4.97
C ASP A 171 1.45 -14.00 -5.51
N ASP A 172 2.54 -13.24 -5.60
CA ASP A 172 2.55 -11.87 -6.11
C ASP A 172 2.16 -11.75 -7.59
N ARG A 173 2.37 -12.78 -8.41
CA ARG A 173 1.97 -12.78 -9.83
C ARG A 173 0.47 -12.94 -9.94
N HIS A 174 -0.10 -13.90 -9.20
CA HIS A 174 -1.55 -14.09 -9.16
C HIS A 174 -2.24 -12.86 -8.56
N PHE A 175 -1.67 -12.28 -7.50
CA PHE A 175 -2.10 -10.98 -6.95
C PHE A 175 -2.19 -9.91 -8.03
N ALA A 176 -1.12 -9.69 -8.81
CA ALA A 176 -1.10 -8.69 -9.86
C ALA A 176 -2.16 -8.95 -10.94
N ILE A 177 -2.33 -10.20 -11.39
CA ILE A 177 -3.33 -10.56 -12.40
C ILE A 177 -4.75 -10.25 -11.91
N ILE A 178 -5.06 -10.59 -10.67
CA ILE A 178 -6.37 -10.34 -10.09
C ILE A 178 -6.58 -8.85 -9.84
N PHE A 179 -5.58 -8.13 -9.33
CA PHE A 179 -5.63 -6.68 -9.14
C PHE A 179 -5.99 -5.98 -10.45
N GLU A 180 -5.30 -6.33 -11.54
CA GLU A 180 -5.61 -5.86 -12.88
C GLU A 180 -7.06 -6.20 -13.27
N ARG A 181 -7.51 -7.43 -13.06
CA ARG A 181 -8.89 -7.82 -13.40
C ARG A 181 -9.94 -6.95 -12.69
N LEU A 182 -9.76 -6.67 -11.41
CA LEU A 182 -10.76 -5.99 -10.57
C LEU A 182 -10.76 -4.47 -10.76
N PHE A 183 -9.58 -3.87 -10.89
CA PHE A 183 -9.42 -2.43 -10.87
C PHE A 183 -9.07 -1.83 -12.24
N HIS A 184 -8.65 -2.65 -13.23
CA HIS A 184 -8.44 -2.19 -14.61
C HIS A 184 -9.64 -2.43 -15.55
N ARG A 185 -10.56 -3.39 -15.31
CA ARG A 185 -11.73 -3.56 -16.21
C ARG A 185 -12.74 -2.39 -16.19
N GLN A 186 -12.70 -1.52 -15.20
CA GLN A 186 -13.45 -0.24 -15.22
C GLN A 186 -12.74 0.87 -16.02
N PHE A 187 -11.54 0.62 -16.55
CA PHE A 187 -10.74 1.52 -17.38
C PHE A 187 -10.27 0.77 -18.65
N ASN A 188 -11.01 0.87 -19.78
CA ASN A 188 -10.78 0.02 -20.96
C ASN A 188 -9.34 0.13 -21.56
N PRO A 189 -8.54 -0.96 -21.58
CA PRO A 189 -7.17 -0.99 -22.09
C PRO A 189 -7.02 -1.77 -23.41
N GLU A 190 -7.95 -1.65 -24.36
CA GLU A 190 -8.01 -2.43 -25.62
C GLU A 190 -6.86 -2.20 -26.64
N LYS A 191 -5.65 -1.86 -26.19
CA LYS A 191 -4.41 -1.93 -26.97
C LYS A 191 -3.32 -2.75 -26.27
N ILE A 192 -3.67 -3.93 -25.79
CA ILE A 192 -2.67 -4.93 -25.40
C ILE A 192 -2.80 -6.06 -26.43
N PRO A 193 -1.84 -6.29 -27.36
CA PRO A 193 -0.48 -6.66 -26.96
C PRO A 193 0.68 -6.21 -27.89
N GLN A 194 1.79 -5.79 -27.27
CA GLN A 194 3.17 -6.29 -27.48
C GLN A 194 4.09 -5.38 -26.63
N PHE A 195 5.07 -5.96 -25.95
CA PHE A 195 6.06 -5.30 -25.07
C PHE A 195 5.55 -4.92 -23.67
N PHE A 196 6.16 -5.53 -22.64
CA PHE A 196 6.20 -5.00 -21.29
C PHE A 196 6.89 -3.62 -21.29
N SER A 197 6.18 -2.56 -21.71
CA SER A 197 6.62 -1.16 -21.57
C SER A 197 5.50 -0.15 -21.93
N LYS A 198 4.80 0.38 -20.91
CA LYS A 198 4.35 1.79 -20.75
C LYS A 198 3.23 1.84 -19.69
N LYS A 199 3.54 2.32 -18.48
CA LYS A 199 3.37 3.71 -17.99
C LYS A 199 1.90 4.09 -17.75
N SER A 200 1.47 4.03 -16.49
CA SER A 200 0.41 4.92 -16.00
C SER A 200 0.92 6.36 -16.12
N SER A 201 0.10 7.24 -16.70
CA SER A 201 0.41 8.66 -16.85
C SER A 201 0.00 9.44 -15.60
N ASP A 202 0.52 9.03 -14.45
CA ASP A 202 1.04 10.02 -13.51
C ASP A 202 2.52 10.14 -13.94
N ASP A 203 2.94 11.24 -14.55
CA ASP A 203 4.31 11.34 -15.09
C ASP A 203 5.34 11.33 -13.95
N PHE A 204 5.71 10.13 -13.52
CA PHE A 204 6.80 9.91 -12.59
C PHE A 204 8.10 9.83 -13.37
N PHE A 205 9.08 10.62 -12.96
CA PHE A 205 10.40 10.68 -13.57
C PHE A 205 11.43 10.15 -12.58
N SER A 206 12.23 9.17 -12.97
CA SER A 206 13.38 8.72 -12.16
C SER A 206 14.64 9.37 -12.71
N SER A 207 15.38 10.10 -11.88
CA SER A 207 16.71 10.57 -12.28
C SER A 207 17.67 9.40 -12.38
N ARG A 208 18.77 9.57 -13.13
CA ARG A 208 19.94 8.73 -12.91
C ARG A 208 20.48 8.92 -11.49
N ALA A 209 21.20 7.94 -10.97
CA ALA A 209 21.95 8.10 -9.73
C ALA A 209 23.28 8.84 -10.00
N TYR A 210 23.67 9.74 -9.09
CA TYR A 210 24.94 10.44 -9.10
C TYR A 210 25.85 9.84 -8.03
N GLY A 211 27.09 9.56 -8.40
CA GLY A 211 28.00 8.79 -7.55
C GLY A 211 28.76 7.73 -8.32
N SER A 212 29.03 6.61 -7.67
CA SER A 212 29.65 5.43 -8.27
C SER A 212 28.79 4.19 -8.04
N ASP A 213 28.42 3.54 -9.14
CA ASP A 213 27.56 2.36 -9.22
C ASP A 213 28.32 1.06 -9.56
N LYS A 214 29.65 1.16 -9.74
CA LYS A 214 30.51 0.04 -10.16
C LYS A 214 30.64 -1.08 -9.13
N GLU A 215 30.55 -0.72 -7.85
CA GLU A 215 30.71 -1.63 -6.72
C GLU A 215 29.72 -1.25 -5.62
N GLY A 216 29.06 -2.23 -5.02
CA GLY A 216 28.08 -2.04 -3.95
C GLY A 216 26.74 -2.73 -4.21
N VAL A 217 25.85 -2.63 -3.24
CA VAL A 217 24.47 -3.13 -3.34
C VAL A 217 23.57 -1.98 -3.78
N LYS A 218 22.78 -2.21 -4.82
CA LYS A 218 21.79 -1.23 -5.27
C LYS A 218 20.59 -1.27 -4.33
N PHE A 219 20.01 -0.10 -4.07
CA PHE A 219 18.75 0.03 -3.38
C PHE A 219 17.80 0.88 -4.21
N ASP A 220 16.51 0.61 -4.08
CA ASP A 220 15.43 1.39 -4.64
C ASP A 220 14.26 1.28 -3.66
N ASP A 221 13.90 2.39 -3.01
CA ASP A 221 12.82 2.41 -2.04
C ASP A 221 11.44 2.30 -2.71
N GLY A 222 11.36 2.55 -4.01
CA GLY A 222 10.13 2.69 -4.76
C GLY A 222 9.56 4.11 -4.73
N ILE A 223 8.30 4.22 -5.14
CA ILE A 223 7.58 5.49 -5.32
C ILE A 223 6.52 5.62 -4.23
N TYR A 224 6.45 6.80 -3.60
CA TYR A 224 5.54 7.13 -2.52
C TYR A 224 4.73 8.40 -2.82
N SER A 225 3.94 8.89 -1.86
CA SER A 225 3.18 10.13 -2.02
C SER A 225 4.05 11.37 -1.80
N THR A 226 4.92 11.34 -0.78
CA THR A 226 5.93 12.37 -0.50
C THR A 226 6.96 11.88 0.54
N VAL A 227 7.92 12.73 0.89
CA VAL A 227 8.88 12.52 1.99
C VAL A 227 8.36 13.26 3.22
N ARG A 228 8.44 12.64 4.40
CA ARG A 228 8.09 13.27 5.70
C ARG A 228 9.34 13.63 6.50
N GLN A 229 10.32 12.75 6.49
CA GLN A 229 11.52 12.90 7.32
C GLN A 229 12.74 12.26 6.64
N LEU A 230 13.90 12.87 6.82
CA LEU A 230 15.20 12.31 6.43
C LEU A 230 16.09 12.17 7.65
N VAL A 231 16.68 10.99 7.84
CA VAL A 231 17.70 10.75 8.87
C VAL A 231 19.02 10.48 8.16
N LEU A 232 20.00 11.35 8.42
CA LEU A 232 21.32 11.30 7.80
C LEU A 232 22.38 11.00 8.84
N HIS A 233 23.31 10.13 8.48
CA HIS A 233 24.56 9.94 9.21
C HIS A 233 25.73 10.34 8.30
N TYR A 234 26.61 11.22 8.78
CA TYR A 234 27.75 11.71 8.00
C TYR A 234 28.96 11.98 8.88
N ASN A 235 30.12 12.18 8.26
CA ASN A 235 31.33 12.64 8.92
C ASN A 235 31.99 13.75 8.07
N ASN A 236 33.18 14.19 8.48
CA ASN A 236 33.92 15.27 7.81
C ASN A 236 34.40 14.92 6.39
N ARG A 237 34.01 13.76 5.84
CA ARG A 237 34.42 13.29 4.51
C ARG A 237 33.28 12.70 3.68
N TRP A 238 32.31 12.01 4.28
CA TRP A 238 31.28 11.27 3.54
C TRP A 238 29.91 11.34 4.22
N VAL A 239 28.87 11.20 3.40
CA VAL A 239 27.55 10.77 3.85
C VAL A 239 27.54 9.25 3.96
N ASN A 240 27.41 8.76 5.19
CA ASN A 240 27.58 7.34 5.50
C ASN A 240 26.26 6.56 5.41
N CYS A 241 25.14 7.18 5.79
CA CYS A 241 23.84 6.52 5.75
C CYS A 241 22.72 7.53 5.55
N ILE A 242 21.70 7.14 4.81
CA ILE A 242 20.43 7.83 4.74
C ILE A 242 19.30 6.85 5.04
N GLN A 243 18.31 7.29 5.82
CA GLN A 243 17.06 6.59 6.03
C GLN A 243 15.93 7.58 5.85
N ILE A 244 14.89 7.19 5.13
CA ILE A 244 13.82 8.09 4.73
C ILE A 244 12.52 7.59 5.34
N GLU A 245 11.73 8.50 5.89
CA GLU A 245 10.33 8.25 6.19
C GLU A 245 9.50 8.91 5.10
N TYR A 246 8.79 8.09 4.35
CA TYR A 246 7.88 8.49 3.29
C TYR A 246 6.45 8.58 3.81
N ASP A 247 5.63 9.33 3.10
CA ASP A 247 4.17 9.21 3.18
C ASP A 247 3.70 8.13 2.21
N ARG A 248 3.09 7.06 2.72
CA ARG A 248 2.34 6.10 1.91
C ARG A 248 0.87 6.24 2.26
N ASN A 249 0.14 6.97 1.42
CA ASN A 249 -1.30 7.20 1.58
C ASN A 249 -1.69 7.78 2.96
N GLY A 250 -0.97 8.80 3.44
CA GLY A 250 -1.26 9.44 4.72
C GLY A 250 -0.63 8.76 5.95
N PHE A 251 0.08 7.65 5.78
CA PHE A 251 0.80 6.96 6.85
C PHE A 251 2.32 7.06 6.70
N PRO A 252 3.07 7.17 7.81
CA PRO A 252 4.53 7.16 7.76
C PRO A 252 5.03 5.76 7.43
N HIS A 253 5.85 5.65 6.38
CA HIS A 253 6.53 4.42 5.98
C HIS A 253 8.04 4.66 6.01
N ARG A 254 8.76 3.94 6.86
CA ARG A 254 10.21 4.12 7.03
C ARG A 254 10.98 3.10 6.19
N SER A 255 11.89 3.61 5.35
CA SER A 255 12.79 2.79 4.53
C SER A 255 13.79 2.02 5.40
N ASP A 256 14.46 1.05 4.78
CA ASP A 256 15.71 0.52 5.30
C ASP A 256 16.78 1.62 5.41
N LYS A 257 17.82 1.34 6.20
CA LYS A 257 18.97 2.22 6.32
C LYS A 257 19.92 1.98 5.15
N HIS A 258 20.09 2.99 4.31
CA HIS A 258 20.95 2.92 3.12
C HIS A 258 22.34 3.39 3.46
N GLY A 259 23.18 2.44 3.88
CA GLY A 259 24.57 2.65 4.23
C GLY A 259 24.86 2.28 5.68
N HIS A 260 25.96 2.79 6.22
CA HIS A 260 26.39 2.44 7.58
C HIS A 260 26.11 3.62 8.52
N PRO A 261 25.25 3.49 9.54
CA PRO A 261 24.80 4.60 10.38
C PRO A 261 25.88 4.99 11.42
N ASN A 262 27.01 5.52 10.96
CA ASN A 262 28.12 6.01 11.78
C ASN A 262 28.40 7.51 11.54
N GLY A 263 29.06 8.14 12.52
CA GLY A 263 29.31 9.58 12.50
C GLY A 263 28.17 10.40 13.11
N GLU A 264 28.16 11.69 12.80
CA GLU A 264 27.15 12.65 13.26
C GLU A 264 25.78 12.31 12.66
N LYS A 265 24.73 12.39 13.48
CA LYS A 265 23.36 12.10 13.08
C LYS A 265 22.56 13.40 13.07
N THR A 266 21.91 13.68 11.94
CA THR A 266 20.96 14.79 11.81
C THR A 266 19.64 14.28 11.27
N THR A 267 18.55 14.87 11.76
CA THR A 267 17.19 14.56 11.30
C THR A 267 16.58 15.81 10.70
N VAL A 268 16.12 15.72 9.46
CA VAL A 268 15.36 16.75 8.76
C VAL A 268 13.89 16.35 8.87
N MET A 269 13.11 17.18 9.57
CA MET A 269 11.66 17.07 9.66
C MET A 269 11.05 18.06 8.68
N LEU A 270 10.19 17.59 7.78
CA LEU A 270 9.43 18.47 6.90
C LEU A 270 8.09 18.82 7.55
N ASP A 271 7.65 20.04 7.32
CA ASP A 271 6.32 20.53 7.72
C ASP A 271 5.22 19.92 6.85
N TYR A 272 4.97 18.62 7.05
CA TYR A 272 3.98 17.84 6.31
C TYR A 272 2.53 18.31 6.62
N PRO A 273 1.63 18.38 5.62
CA PRO A 273 1.81 18.01 4.21
C PRO A 273 2.29 19.14 3.29
N ASP A 274 2.45 20.35 3.83
CA ASP A 274 2.67 21.56 3.04
C ASP A 274 4.12 21.72 2.55
N GLU A 275 5.06 21.04 3.19
CA GLU A 275 6.46 21.03 2.81
C GLU A 275 6.88 19.68 2.18
N PHE A 276 7.46 19.77 0.98
CA PHE A 276 7.94 18.63 0.22
C PHE A 276 9.27 18.94 -0.46
N ILE A 277 10.11 17.92 -0.61
CA ILE A 277 11.41 18.07 -1.27
C ILE A 277 11.22 18.27 -2.78
N THR A 278 11.85 19.28 -3.34
CA THR A 278 11.82 19.60 -4.78
C THR A 278 13.11 19.21 -5.48
N SER A 279 14.24 19.24 -4.76
CA SER A 279 15.54 18.85 -5.32
C SER A 279 16.50 18.35 -4.24
N VAL A 280 17.50 17.59 -4.69
CA VAL A 280 18.68 17.27 -3.89
C VAL A 280 19.92 17.58 -4.70
N CYS A 281 20.86 18.31 -4.10
CA CYS A 281 22.14 18.62 -4.71
C CYS A 281 23.27 18.22 -3.76
N GLY A 282 24.49 18.16 -4.28
CA GLY A 282 25.58 17.66 -3.47
C GLY A 282 26.91 17.56 -4.18
N THR A 283 27.85 16.90 -3.52
CA THR A 283 29.16 16.57 -4.07
C THR A 283 29.43 15.09 -3.98
N TYR A 284 30.18 14.55 -4.94
CA TYR A 284 30.61 13.16 -4.95
C TYR A 284 32.03 13.04 -5.51
N ALA A 285 32.75 12.00 -5.08
CA ALA A 285 34.05 11.66 -5.63
C ALA A 285 33.92 10.53 -6.66
N ALA A 286 34.59 10.69 -7.81
CA ALA A 286 34.73 9.62 -8.80
C ALA A 286 36.08 8.92 -8.63
N GLY A 287 36.11 7.59 -8.66
CA GLY A 287 37.34 6.79 -8.55
C GLY A 287 37.23 5.62 -7.57
N PRO A 288 38.36 4.99 -7.18
CA PRO A 288 38.38 3.79 -6.33
C PRO A 288 37.82 4.00 -4.91
N ARG A 289 37.95 5.21 -4.37
CA ARG A 289 37.33 5.63 -3.10
C ARG A 289 36.20 6.62 -3.36
N SER A 290 35.24 6.20 -4.16
CA SER A 290 34.05 6.98 -4.51
C SER A 290 33.03 6.99 -3.38
N GLY A 291 32.23 8.05 -3.32
CA GLY A 291 31.20 8.22 -2.30
C GLY A 291 30.50 9.56 -2.45
N ILE A 292 29.35 9.69 -1.80
CA ILE A 292 28.66 10.96 -1.64
C ILE A 292 29.38 11.75 -0.55
N GLY A 293 29.97 12.90 -0.93
CA GLY A 293 30.69 13.78 -0.02
C GLY A 293 29.76 14.70 0.75
N SER A 294 28.75 15.25 0.07
CA SER A 294 27.76 16.11 0.71
C SER A 294 26.38 16.00 0.07
N LEU A 295 25.33 16.23 0.86
CA LEU A 295 23.94 16.35 0.42
C LEU A 295 23.30 17.62 0.98
N THR A 296 22.59 18.34 0.12
CA THR A 296 21.71 19.45 0.47
C THR A 296 20.35 19.15 -0.13
N PHE A 297 19.30 19.19 0.70
CA PHE A 297 17.93 18.98 0.26
C PHE A 297 17.22 20.34 0.20
N GLN A 298 16.55 20.62 -0.91
CA GLN A 298 15.72 21.80 -1.05
C GLN A 298 14.26 21.38 -1.06
N SER A 299 13.45 22.01 -0.22
CA SER A 299 12.00 21.90 -0.25
C SER A 299 11.38 23.14 -0.91
N ASN A 300 10.07 23.12 -1.08
CA ASN A 300 9.31 24.31 -1.45
C ASN A 300 9.31 25.42 -0.38
N LYS A 301 9.77 25.16 0.86
CA LYS A 301 9.81 26.15 1.96
C LYS A 301 11.23 26.49 2.45
N ASN A 302 12.13 25.52 2.51
CA ASN A 302 13.43 25.61 3.19
C ASN A 302 14.56 24.93 2.41
N THR A 303 15.79 25.17 2.88
CA THR A 303 16.99 24.44 2.45
C THR A 303 17.63 23.75 3.66
N TYR A 304 17.93 22.47 3.52
CA TYR A 304 18.52 21.63 4.57
C TYR A 304 19.90 21.11 4.16
N GLY A 305 20.91 21.43 4.96
CA GLY A 305 22.30 21.05 4.73
C GLY A 305 23.19 22.26 4.41
N PRO A 306 24.39 22.04 3.82
CA PRO A 306 24.92 20.76 3.39
C PRO A 306 25.26 19.83 4.56
N PHE A 307 24.91 18.56 4.42
CA PHE A 307 25.30 17.48 5.32
C PHE A 307 26.49 16.74 4.72
N GLY A 308 27.54 16.50 5.51
CA GLY A 308 28.82 15.98 5.03
C GLY A 308 29.80 17.11 4.66
N SER A 309 30.77 16.82 3.80
CA SER A 309 31.87 17.74 3.50
C SER A 309 32.29 17.71 2.02
N LYS A 310 32.72 18.86 1.52
CA LYS A 310 33.25 18.97 0.15
C LYS A 310 34.62 18.32 0.08
N ILE A 311 34.73 17.28 -0.74
CA ILE A 311 35.98 16.51 -0.88
C ILE A 311 36.90 17.18 -1.90
N LEU A 312 38.22 17.08 -1.68
CA LEU A 312 39.25 17.45 -2.65
C LEU A 312 39.03 16.67 -3.98
N LYS A 313 38.98 17.40 -5.10
CA LYS A 313 38.66 16.87 -6.45
C LYS A 313 37.25 16.25 -6.58
N SER A 314 36.28 16.73 -5.80
CA SER A 314 34.87 16.32 -5.95
C SER A 314 34.18 16.95 -7.16
N ARG A 315 33.18 16.24 -7.68
CA ARG A 315 32.21 16.73 -8.67
C ARG A 315 30.94 17.15 -7.95
N THR A 316 30.25 18.16 -8.44
CA THR A 316 28.91 18.54 -7.95
C THR A 316 27.83 17.82 -8.74
N PHE A 317 26.65 17.68 -8.14
CA PHE A 317 25.46 17.22 -8.82
C PHE A 317 24.22 17.97 -8.32
N SER A 318 23.20 18.03 -9.18
CA SER A 318 21.85 18.48 -8.86
C SER A 318 20.88 17.46 -9.44
N ILE A 319 19.94 17.01 -8.61
CA ILE A 319 18.82 16.14 -8.97
C ILE A 319 17.56 16.95 -8.74
N GLU A 320 17.00 17.47 -9.82
CA GLU A 320 15.81 18.31 -9.81
C GLU A 320 14.98 18.07 -11.06
N LYS A 321 13.66 18.30 -10.94
CA LYS A 321 12.73 18.28 -12.06
C LYS A 321 11.71 19.39 -11.85
N GLN A 322 11.66 20.32 -12.80
CA GLN A 322 10.76 21.48 -12.73
C GLN A 322 9.30 21.02 -12.57
N GLY A 323 8.58 21.68 -11.65
CA GLY A 323 7.17 21.38 -11.38
C GLY A 323 6.92 20.01 -10.72
N SER A 324 7.93 19.41 -10.10
CA SER A 324 7.82 18.08 -9.48
C SER A 324 8.35 18.07 -8.05
N LYS A 325 7.85 17.13 -7.27
CA LYS A 325 8.37 16.80 -5.93
C LYS A 325 9.05 15.44 -5.93
N ILE A 326 10.04 15.26 -5.04
CA ILE A 326 10.68 13.98 -4.81
C ILE A 326 9.76 13.09 -3.98
N VAL A 327 9.59 11.85 -4.43
CA VAL A 327 8.67 10.84 -3.88
C VAL A 327 9.34 9.50 -3.61
N GLY A 328 10.65 9.39 -3.78
CA GLY A 328 11.39 8.16 -3.59
C GLY A 328 12.86 8.35 -3.86
N PHE A 329 13.70 7.50 -3.28
CA PHE A 329 15.13 7.49 -3.52
C PHE A 329 15.61 6.10 -3.96
N HIS A 330 16.61 6.11 -4.82
CA HIS A 330 17.33 4.91 -5.24
C HIS A 330 18.82 5.21 -5.27
N GLY A 331 19.67 4.19 -5.30
CA GLY A 331 21.10 4.41 -5.27
C GLY A 331 21.94 3.17 -5.08
N THR A 332 23.13 3.37 -4.52
CA THR A 332 24.09 2.30 -4.26
C THR A 332 24.79 2.53 -2.93
N VAL A 333 24.94 1.47 -2.14
CA VAL A 333 25.63 1.47 -0.85
C VAL A 333 26.86 0.56 -0.91
N GLY A 334 27.92 0.93 -0.20
CA GLY A 334 29.16 0.14 -0.13
C GLY A 334 29.06 -1.06 0.82
N THR A 335 29.74 -2.16 0.48
CA THR A 335 29.67 -3.45 1.20
C THR A 335 30.96 -3.85 1.94
N TYR A 336 32.10 -3.17 1.70
CA TYR A 336 33.42 -3.60 2.20
C TYR A 336 34.15 -2.54 3.04
N SER A 337 35.09 -3.00 3.86
CA SER A 337 35.77 -2.22 4.90
C SER A 337 36.65 -1.05 4.43
N SER A 338 36.92 -0.95 3.13
CA SER A 338 37.65 0.17 2.53
C SER A 338 36.76 1.20 1.85
N VAL A 339 35.45 0.92 1.72
CA VAL A 339 34.48 1.76 1.00
C VAL A 339 33.11 1.73 1.70
N PHE A 340 33.03 2.43 2.83
CA PHE A 340 31.81 2.52 3.63
C PHE A 340 30.92 3.68 3.19
N GLY A 341 29.61 3.43 3.12
CA GLY A 341 28.59 4.47 3.11
C GLY A 341 27.79 4.59 1.81
N LEU A 342 27.13 5.75 1.63
CA LEU A 342 26.31 6.04 0.46
C LEU A 342 27.21 6.37 -0.74
N ARG A 343 27.14 5.54 -1.79
CA ARG A 343 28.04 5.62 -2.97
C ARG A 343 27.43 6.35 -4.14
N ALA A 344 26.13 6.16 -4.34
CA ALA A 344 25.36 6.88 -5.34
C ALA A 344 23.94 7.12 -4.83
N ILE A 345 23.34 8.22 -5.28
CA ILE A 345 21.95 8.56 -4.97
C ILE A 345 21.26 9.13 -6.22
N GLY A 346 20.04 8.69 -6.45
CA GLY A 346 19.08 9.19 -7.42
C GLY A 346 17.71 9.35 -6.74
N ALA A 347 16.78 9.97 -7.44
CA ALA A 347 15.44 10.24 -6.91
C ALA A 347 14.34 9.93 -7.93
N HIS A 348 13.18 9.57 -7.40
CA HIS A 348 11.91 9.49 -8.13
C HIS A 348 11.13 10.78 -7.91
N PHE A 349 10.53 11.30 -8.98
CA PHE A 349 9.78 12.54 -9.01
C PHE A 349 8.33 12.27 -9.37
N LYS A 350 7.40 13.01 -8.77
CA LYS A 350 6.01 13.11 -9.19
C LYS A 350 5.71 14.56 -9.59
N ALA A 351 5.07 14.77 -10.73
CA ALA A 351 4.57 16.10 -11.09
C ALA A 351 3.56 16.59 -10.04
N CYS A 352 3.67 17.86 -9.66
CA CYS A 352 2.63 18.51 -8.86
C CYS A 352 1.54 18.97 -9.84
N SER A 353 0.35 18.35 -9.82
CA SER A 353 -0.78 18.76 -10.66
C SER A 353 -1.26 20.15 -10.24
N GLU A 354 -1.09 21.11 -11.17
CA GLU A 354 -1.58 22.50 -11.24
C GLU A 354 -1.72 23.30 -9.92
N TRP A 355 -0.82 24.28 -9.75
CA TRP A 355 -1.16 25.56 -9.11
C TRP A 355 -2.13 26.30 -10.06
N PRO A 356 -3.33 26.69 -9.59
CA PRO A 356 -3.47 27.91 -8.79
C PRO A 356 -3.81 27.68 -7.31
#